data_AF-A0A0U1NUU6-F1
#
_entry.id   AF-A0A0U1NUU6-F1
#
_cell.length_a   1.000
_cell.length_b   1.000
_cell.length_c   1.000
_cell.angle_alpha   90.00
_cell.angle_beta   90.00
_cell.angle_gamma   90.00
#
_symmetry.space_group_name_H-M   'P 1'
#
loop_
_entity.id
_entity.type
_entity.pdbx_description
1 polymer ?
#
loop_
_entity_poly.entity_id
_entity_poly.type
_entity_poly.pdbx_seq_one_letter_code
_entity_poly.pdbx_strand_id
1 'polypeptide(L)'
;MGAFGEKEIERIIQESVPGKQVTIAHVIASPMPDIYERLGIDEKGAIGILTLTPYETAIIAADIATKTADVEIGFLDRFTGSVVISGDVQSVETALEAVNDTLKNMLGFVATPITRT
;
A
#
# COMPACT_ATOMS: atom_id res chain seq x y z
N MET A 1 -22.12 35.77 -35.92
CA MET A 1 -20.79 35.75 -35.28
C MET A 1 -21.04 35.70 -33.78
N GLY A 2 -21.08 34.50 -33.20
CA GLY A 2 -21.44 34.30 -31.79
C GLY A 2 -20.24 34.54 -30.89
N ALA A 3 -20.35 35.47 -29.96
CA ALA A 3 -19.35 35.70 -28.94
C ALA A 3 -19.30 34.49 -27.99
N PHE A 4 -18.23 33.71 -28.07
CA PHE A 4 -17.88 32.79 -26.99
C PHE A 4 -17.47 33.64 -25.80
N GLY A 5 -18.40 33.87 -24.86
CA GLY A 5 -18.08 34.50 -23.59
C GLY A 5 -17.03 33.66 -22.88
N GLU A 6 -15.85 34.23 -22.68
CA GLU A 6 -14.81 33.63 -21.86
C GLU A 6 -15.38 33.47 -20.45
N LYS A 7 -15.59 32.22 -20.02
CA LYS A 7 -15.99 31.91 -18.66
C LYS A 7 -14.84 32.34 -17.74
N GLU A 8 -15.06 33.33 -16.88
CA GLU A 8 -14.05 33.74 -15.90
C GLU A 8 -13.62 32.53 -15.06
N ILE A 9 -12.31 32.28 -15.02
CA ILE A 9 -11.73 31.17 -14.26
C ILE A 9 -11.79 31.52 -12.77
N GLU A 10 -12.62 30.81 -12.02
CA GLU A 10 -12.73 30.96 -10.58
C GLU A 10 -11.44 30.48 -9.89
N ARG A 11 -10.88 31.31 -9.00
CA ARG A 11 -9.66 30.98 -8.24
C ARG A 11 -10.04 30.60 -6.80
N ILE A 12 -9.53 29.46 -6.34
CA ILE A 12 -9.76 28.93 -5.00
C ILE A 12 -8.41 28.67 -4.33
N ILE A 13 -8.28 28.99 -3.04
CA ILE A 13 -7.15 28.58 -2.22
C ILE A 13 -7.48 27.20 -1.64
N GLN A 14 -6.61 26.22 -1.89
CA GLN A 14 -6.76 24.86 -1.37
C GLN A 14 -5.55 24.49 -0.52
N GLU A 15 -5.80 24.20 0.75
CA GLU A 15 -4.83 23.58 1.62
C GLU A 15 -4.92 22.06 1.46
N SER A 16 -3.83 21.45 1.01
CA SER A 16 -3.74 20.00 0.80
C SER A 16 -3.06 19.35 1.98
N VAL A 17 -3.73 18.35 2.57
CA VAL A 17 -3.19 17.52 3.65
C VAL A 17 -3.36 16.04 3.28
N PRO A 18 -2.44 15.16 3.68
CA PRO A 18 -2.58 13.73 3.41
C PRO A 18 -3.75 13.14 4.20
N GLY A 19 -4.58 12.34 3.53
CA GLY A 19 -5.57 11.50 4.19
C GLY A 19 -4.93 10.34 4.94
N LYS A 20 -5.74 9.60 5.72
CA LYS A 20 -5.35 8.34 6.36
C LYS A 20 -6.03 7.17 5.67
N GLN A 21 -5.33 6.53 4.73
CA GLN A 21 -5.91 5.51 3.86
C GLN A 21 -4.91 4.39 3.52
N VAL A 22 -5.42 3.15 3.50
CA VAL A 22 -4.80 2.02 2.82
C VAL A 22 -5.49 1.86 1.47
N THR A 23 -4.80 2.25 0.41
CA THR A 23 -5.37 2.32 -0.95
C THR A 23 -5.25 0.98 -1.66
N ILE A 24 -4.15 0.26 -1.43
CA ILE A 24 -3.90 -1.07 -1.99
C ILE A 24 -3.48 -1.99 -0.83
N ALA A 25 -4.08 -3.17 -0.80
CA ALA A 25 -3.68 -4.32 0.00
C ALA A 25 -3.87 -5.56 -0.89
N HIS A 26 -2.79 -6.04 -1.51
CA HIS A 26 -2.86 -7.07 -2.56
C HIS A 26 -1.86 -8.20 -2.31
N VAL A 27 -2.31 -9.43 -2.55
CA VAL A 27 -1.49 -10.64 -2.54
C VAL A 27 -1.30 -11.14 -3.96
N ILE A 28 -0.06 -11.32 -4.39
CA ILE A 28 0.30 -12.06 -5.60
C ILE A 28 0.80 -13.43 -5.13
N ALA A 29 -0.01 -14.47 -5.30
CA ALA A 29 0.26 -15.77 -4.69
C ALA A 29 1.37 -16.58 -5.38
N SER A 30 1.62 -16.32 -6.67
CA SER A 30 2.68 -16.96 -7.45
C SER A 30 3.23 -16.00 -8.51
N PRO A 31 4.00 -14.97 -8.10
CA PRO A 31 4.62 -14.03 -9.02
C PRO A 31 5.57 -14.75 -9.99
N MET A 32 5.70 -14.21 -11.20
CA MET A 32 6.72 -14.72 -12.13
C MET A 32 8.14 -14.42 -11.60
N PRO A 33 9.13 -15.29 -11.82
CA PRO A 33 10.51 -15.07 -11.36
C PRO A 33 11.12 -13.71 -11.74
N ASP A 34 10.85 -13.20 -12.95
CA ASP A 34 11.29 -11.87 -13.41
C ASP A 34 10.77 -10.72 -12.51
N ILE A 35 9.63 -10.91 -11.83
CA ILE A 35 9.11 -9.91 -10.88
C ILE A 35 9.98 -9.85 -9.63
N TYR A 36 10.38 -11.00 -9.09
CA TYR A 36 11.28 -11.07 -7.93
C TYR A 36 12.63 -10.43 -8.24
N GLU A 37 13.22 -10.76 -9.40
CA GLU A 37 14.49 -10.18 -9.85
C GLU A 37 14.44 -8.66 -9.99
N ARG A 38 13.38 -8.13 -10.61
CA ARG A 38 13.23 -6.67 -10.80
C ARG A 38 12.98 -5.92 -9.51
N LEU A 39 12.33 -6.56 -8.53
CA LEU A 39 12.14 -6.00 -7.21
C LEU A 39 13.39 -6.16 -6.33
N GLY A 40 14.32 -7.04 -6.70
CA GLY A 40 15.53 -7.32 -5.93
C GLY A 40 15.25 -8.06 -4.63
N ILE A 41 14.26 -8.95 -4.63
CA ILE A 41 13.79 -9.67 -3.44
C ILE A 41 13.83 -11.18 -3.68
N ASP A 42 13.93 -11.97 -2.60
CA ASP A 42 14.00 -13.42 -2.69
C ASP A 42 12.66 -14.04 -3.12
N GLU A 43 12.73 -15.12 -3.91
CA GLU A 43 11.58 -15.91 -4.35
C GLU A 43 11.06 -16.78 -3.19
N LYS A 44 10.14 -16.22 -2.39
CA LYS A 44 9.58 -16.86 -1.19
C LYS A 44 8.14 -17.35 -1.32
N GLY A 45 7.61 -17.41 -2.53
CA GLY A 45 6.29 -17.97 -2.84
C GLY A 45 5.29 -16.89 -3.26
N ALA A 46 4.95 -15.98 -2.35
CA ALA A 46 4.03 -14.89 -2.59
C ALA A 46 4.64 -13.51 -2.32
N ILE A 47 4.02 -12.48 -2.89
CA ILE A 47 4.33 -11.08 -2.64
C ILE A 47 3.08 -10.37 -2.11
N GLY A 48 3.24 -9.61 -1.03
CA GLY A 48 2.25 -8.67 -0.52
C GLY A 48 2.60 -7.24 -0.92
N ILE A 49 1.61 -6.47 -1.38
CA ILE A 49 1.78 -5.07 -1.80
C ILE A 49 0.81 -4.20 -1.02
N LEU A 50 1.35 -3.17 -0.38
CA LEU A 50 0.59 -2.13 0.31
C LEU A 50 0.89 -0.75 -0.28
N THR A 51 -0.14 0.09 -0.39
CA THR A 51 0.00 1.52 -0.71
C THR A 51 -0.74 2.34 0.33
N LEU A 52 0.00 3.17 1.05
CA LEU A 52 -0.44 3.85 2.26
C LEU A 52 -0.37 5.37 2.10
N THR A 53 -1.29 6.07 2.76
CA THR A 53 -1.20 7.52 2.93
C THR A 53 -1.59 7.83 4.38
N PRO A 54 -0.81 8.63 5.12
CA PRO A 54 0.46 9.26 4.75
C PRO A 54 1.61 8.24 4.59
N TYR A 55 2.64 8.60 3.82
CA TYR A 55 3.68 7.68 3.35
C TYR A 55 4.55 7.10 4.47
N GLU A 56 4.73 7.84 5.57
CA GLU A 56 5.49 7.42 6.75
C GLU A 56 4.86 6.20 7.44
N THR A 57 3.57 5.95 7.21
CA THR A 57 2.86 4.76 7.70
C THR A 57 3.46 3.46 7.15
N ALA A 58 4.23 3.51 6.06
CA ALA A 58 4.98 2.37 5.53
C ALA A 58 5.87 1.71 6.60
N ILE A 59 6.48 2.51 7.48
CA ILE A 59 7.34 1.99 8.57
C ILE A 59 6.51 1.19 9.57
N ILE A 60 5.33 1.70 9.92
CA ILE A 60 4.42 1.07 10.87
C ILE A 60 3.85 -0.22 10.28
N ALA A 61 3.43 -0.20 9.02
CA ALA A 61 2.92 -1.37 8.34
C ALA A 61 3.95 -2.50 8.25
N ALA A 62 5.21 -2.18 7.91
CA ALA A 62 6.27 -3.18 7.84
C ALA A 62 6.59 -3.80 9.20
N ASP A 63 6.60 -3.00 10.28
CA ASP A 63 6.79 -3.49 11.64
C ASP A 63 5.66 -4.43 12.09
N ILE A 64 4.40 -4.10 11.76
CA ILE A 64 3.26 -4.97 12.08
C ILE A 64 3.33 -6.28 11.29
N ALA A 65 3.60 -6.21 9.97
CA ALA A 65 3.65 -7.37 9.09
C ALA A 65 4.67 -8.41 9.58
N THR A 66 5.90 -7.98 9.84
CA THR A 66 7.01 -8.85 10.28
C THR A 66 6.82 -9.43 11.69
N LYS A 67 5.98 -8.81 12.52
CA LYS A 67 5.65 -9.34 13.86
C LYS A 67 4.48 -10.31 13.87
N THR A 68 3.67 -10.34 12.82
CA THR A 68 2.41 -11.10 12.81
C THR A 68 2.52 -12.41 12.05
N ALA A 69 3.41 -12.49 11.05
CA ALA A 69 3.60 -13.68 10.24
C ALA A 69 5.06 -13.81 9.80
N ASP A 70 5.44 -14.99 9.30
CA ASP A 70 6.77 -15.28 8.78
C ASP A 70 6.93 -14.66 7.38
N VAL A 71 7.14 -13.35 7.35
CA VAL A 71 7.31 -12.55 6.13
C VAL A 71 8.57 -11.70 6.23
N GLU A 72 9.19 -11.43 5.08
CA GLU A 72 10.32 -10.54 4.96
C GLU A 72 9.95 -9.26 4.23
N ILE A 73 10.59 -8.17 4.62
CA ILE A 73 10.43 -6.88 3.95
C ILE A 73 11.31 -6.91 2.69
N GLY A 74 10.66 -7.03 1.54
CA GLY A 74 11.33 -6.89 0.26
C GLY A 74 11.65 -5.42 -0.05
N PHE A 75 10.69 -4.53 0.17
CA PHE A 75 10.84 -3.10 -0.08
C PHE A 75 10.01 -2.27 0.89
N LEU A 76 10.58 -1.18 1.38
CA LEU A 76 9.91 -0.22 2.26
C LEU A 76 10.27 1.19 1.82
N ASP A 77 9.29 1.93 1.32
CA ASP A 77 9.49 3.28 0.82
C ASP A 77 8.57 4.29 1.51
N ARG A 78 9.17 5.04 2.43
CA ARG A 78 8.53 6.12 3.18
C ARG A 78 8.29 7.40 2.37
N PHE A 79 8.75 7.48 1.13
CA PHE A 79 8.52 8.62 0.24
C PHE A 79 7.34 8.41 -0.70
N THR A 80 6.97 7.16 -0.97
CA THR A 80 5.80 6.79 -1.79
C THR A 80 4.70 6.09 -0.98
N GLY A 81 4.99 5.67 0.25
CA GLY A 81 4.05 4.92 1.08
C GLY A 81 3.89 3.47 0.64
N SER A 82 4.84 2.94 -0.14
CA SER A 82 4.81 1.59 -0.68
C SER A 82 5.53 0.61 0.25
N VAL A 83 4.90 -0.53 0.54
CA VAL A 83 5.53 -1.64 1.24
C VAL A 83 5.32 -2.90 0.42
N VAL A 84 6.40 -3.65 0.20
CA VAL A 84 6.40 -4.95 -0.44
C VAL A 84 6.98 -5.96 0.54
N ILE A 85 6.22 -7.02 0.82
CA ILE A 85 6.63 -8.14 1.66
C ILE A 85 6.64 -9.43 0.85
N SER A 86 7.47 -10.39 1.23
CA SER A 86 7.51 -11.72 0.63
C SER A 86 7.47 -12.81 1.69
N GLY A 87 6.92 -13.96 1.33
CA GLY A 87 6.73 -15.11 2.21
C GLY A 87 5.79 -16.12 1.58
N ASP A 88 5.39 -17.16 2.32
CA ASP A 88 4.35 -18.06 1.84
C ASP A 88 3.00 -17.32 1.74
N VAL A 89 2.10 -17.86 0.92
CA VAL A 89 0.80 -17.21 0.63
C VAL A 89 0.00 -16.91 1.90
N GLN A 90 -0.02 -17.83 2.86
CA GLN A 90 -0.80 -17.68 4.08
C GLN A 90 -0.17 -16.63 5.00
N SER A 91 1.16 -16.64 5.14
CA SER A 91 1.88 -15.64 5.93
C SER A 91 1.70 -14.23 5.37
N VAL A 92 1.78 -14.08 4.04
CA VAL A 92 1.55 -12.78 3.38
C VAL A 92 0.12 -12.30 3.60
N GLU A 93 -0.89 -13.15 3.38
CA GLU A 93 -2.30 -12.79 3.59
C GLU A 93 -2.55 -12.39 5.06
N THR A 94 -2.06 -13.17 6.01
CA THR A 94 -2.16 -12.90 7.45
C THR A 94 -1.50 -11.56 7.82
N ALA A 95 -0.33 -11.27 7.26
CA ALA A 95 0.36 -10.00 7.48
C ALA A 95 -0.45 -8.80 6.97
N LEU A 96 -1.01 -8.89 5.76
CA LEU A 96 -1.84 -7.82 5.19
C LEU A 96 -3.13 -7.60 5.98
N GLU A 97 -3.79 -8.68 6.45
CA GLU A 97 -4.97 -8.61 7.32
C GLU A 97 -4.65 -7.85 8.62
N ALA A 98 -3.57 -8.25 9.28
CA ALA A 98 -3.13 -7.63 10.53
C ALA A 98 -2.78 -6.14 10.36
N VAL A 99 -2.11 -5.78 9.26
CA VAL A 99 -1.82 -4.38 8.93
C VAL A 99 -3.11 -3.60 8.71
N ASN A 100 -4.00 -4.09 7.86
CA ASN A 100 -5.26 -3.42 7.55
C ASN A 100 -6.11 -3.20 8.81
N ASP A 101 -6.27 -4.23 9.63
CA ASP A 101 -7.06 -4.18 10.86
C ASP A 101 -6.43 -3.23 11.88
N THR A 102 -5.10 -3.26 12.04
CA THR A 102 -4.43 -2.36 12.98
C THR A 102 -4.55 -0.91 12.53
N LEU A 103 -4.27 -0.61 11.26
CA LEU A 103 -4.36 0.75 10.74
C LEU A 103 -5.81 1.28 10.80
N LYS A 104 -6.79 0.43 10.48
CA LYS A 104 -8.21 0.78 10.54
C LYS A 104 -8.69 0.99 11.97
N ASN A 105 -8.49 0.01 12.85
CA ASN A 105 -9.11 -0.01 14.17
C ASN A 105 -8.32 0.80 15.21
N MET A 106 -6.99 0.87 15.10
CA MET A 106 -6.14 1.60 16.06
C MET A 106 -5.87 3.04 15.60
N LEU A 107 -5.55 3.24 14.31
CA LEU A 107 -5.16 4.56 13.78
C LEU A 107 -6.28 5.29 13.02
N GLY A 108 -7.43 4.63 12.80
CA GLY A 108 -8.59 5.22 12.14
C GLY A 108 -8.36 5.48 10.65
N PHE A 109 -7.67 4.56 9.96
CA PHE A 109 -7.51 4.60 8.50
C PHE A 109 -8.76 4.09 7.80
N VAL A 110 -9.03 4.64 6.61
CA VAL A 110 -9.93 4.00 5.64
C VAL A 110 -9.14 2.89 4.95
N ALA A 111 -9.53 1.63 5.15
CA ALA A 111 -8.81 0.48 4.58
C ALA A 111 -9.61 -0.20 3.47
N THR A 112 -8.94 -0.49 2.36
CA THR A 112 -9.46 -1.30 1.25
C THR A 112 -9.52 -2.78 1.62
N PRO A 113 -10.46 -3.59 1.09
CA PRO A 113 -10.42 -5.04 1.22
C PRO A 113 -9.14 -5.62 0.61
N ILE A 114 -8.69 -6.75 1.16
CA ILE A 114 -7.57 -7.49 0.59
C ILE A 114 -8.01 -8.12 -0.71
N THR A 115 -7.15 -8.02 -1.71
CA THR A 115 -7.35 -8.57 -3.05
C THR A 115 -6.23 -9.55 -3.39
N ARG A 116 -6.48 -10.46 -4.34
CA ARG A 116 -5.54 -11.54 -4.64
C ARG A 116 -5.47 -11.86 -6.12
N THR A 117 -4.27 -12.22 -6.60
CA THR A 117 -3.99 -12.85 -7.89
C THR A 117 -3.10 -14.08 -7.76
#